data_AF-A0A3A9K1H6-F1
#
_entry.id   AF-A0A3A9K1H6-F1
#
_cell.length_a   1.000
_cell.length_b   1.000
_cell.length_c   1.000
_cell.angle_alpha   90.00
_cell.angle_beta   90.00
_cell.angle_gamma   90.00
#
_symmetry.space_group_name_H-M   'P 1'
#
loop_
_entity.id
_entity.type
_entity.pdbx_description
1 polymer ?
#
loop_
_entity_poly.entity_id
_entity_poly.type
_entity_poly.pdbx_seq_one_letter_code
_entity_poly.pdbx_strand_id
1 'polypeptide(L)'
;MDKLTISEVKQIYGEIKKVIDENKDFLIKLDAAMGDGDLGLTMTVGFDAIVKEINNTSDNDIGNIIAKMGMVMSNVAPSTLGTLLATAMMRAGKTVKGFTEIGLKEIVDMGYAAVDGIKQRGKSEIGDKTILDSLYPAVLELDKAMKDNITIDAAFERALGAAKDGFKKTESMISKHGRAAYYGEKSIGHPDSGAAVGMLIIEGIYNFFSKNK
;
A
#
# COMPACT_ATOMS: atom_id res chain seq x y z
N MET A 1 -20.07 -3.37 7.66
CA MET A 1 -19.88 -4.33 6.54
C MET A 1 -18.87 -5.36 6.98
N ASP A 2 -19.21 -6.64 6.89
CA ASP A 2 -18.47 -7.71 7.59
C ASP A 2 -17.51 -8.48 6.67
N LYS A 3 -17.74 -8.42 5.36
CA LYS A 3 -16.91 -9.03 4.32
C LYS A 3 -16.86 -8.16 3.08
N LEU A 4 -15.76 -8.27 2.34
CA LEU A 4 -15.54 -7.70 1.01
C LEU A 4 -15.71 -8.80 -0.04
N THR A 5 -16.54 -8.52 -1.03
CA THR A 5 -16.69 -9.31 -2.26
C THR A 5 -15.61 -8.96 -3.29
N ILE A 6 -15.49 -9.78 -4.32
CA ILE A 6 -14.62 -9.49 -5.48
C ILE A 6 -14.93 -8.13 -6.12
N SER A 7 -16.22 -7.77 -6.24
CA SER A 7 -16.61 -6.49 -6.86
C SER A 7 -16.10 -5.30 -6.05
N GLU A 8 -16.12 -5.42 -4.72
CA GLU A 8 -15.68 -4.36 -3.82
C GLU A 8 -14.15 -4.27 -3.80
N VAL A 9 -13.44 -5.41 -3.85
CA VAL A 9 -11.98 -5.43 -4.07
C VAL A 9 -11.61 -4.71 -5.37
N LYS A 10 -12.37 -4.90 -6.45
CA LYS A 10 -12.16 -4.15 -7.72
C LYS A 10 -12.36 -2.65 -7.55
N GLN A 11 -13.42 -2.25 -6.85
CA GLN A 11 -13.72 -0.83 -6.57
C GLN A 11 -12.64 -0.18 -5.69
N ILE A 12 -12.11 -0.90 -4.70
CA ILE A 12 -10.99 -0.44 -3.85
C ILE A 12 -9.77 -0.08 -4.69
N TYR A 13 -9.37 -0.90 -5.66
CA TYR A 13 -8.25 -0.55 -6.56
C TYR A 13 -8.53 0.70 -7.39
N GLY A 14 -9.79 0.93 -7.78
CA GLY A 14 -10.23 2.17 -8.43
C GLY A 14 -10.04 3.39 -7.52
N GLU A 15 -10.37 3.28 -6.24
CA GLU A 15 -10.18 4.35 -5.25
C GLU A 15 -8.70 4.60 -4.95
N ILE A 16 -7.86 3.56 -4.85
CA ILE A 16 -6.42 3.72 -4.70
C ILE A 16 -5.83 4.47 -5.90
N LYS A 17 -6.19 4.07 -7.12
CA LYS A 17 -5.75 4.76 -8.35
C LYS A 17 -6.13 6.24 -8.32
N LYS A 18 -7.38 6.56 -7.96
CA LYS A 18 -7.84 7.94 -7.85
C LYS A 18 -7.00 8.75 -6.86
N VAL A 19 -6.74 8.22 -5.67
CA VAL A 19 -5.92 8.90 -4.66
C VAL A 19 -4.48 9.10 -5.15
N ILE A 20 -3.89 8.11 -5.82
CA ILE A 20 -2.54 8.22 -6.38
C ILE A 20 -2.47 9.31 -7.46
N ASP A 21 -3.46 9.39 -8.35
CA ASP A 21 -3.50 10.41 -9.40
C ASP A 21 -3.66 11.82 -8.82
N GLU A 22 -4.54 11.99 -7.84
CA GLU A 22 -4.74 13.26 -7.13
C GLU A 22 -3.47 13.73 -6.41
N ASN A 23 -2.60 12.80 -6.01
CA ASN A 23 -1.35 13.06 -5.29
C ASN A 23 -0.10 12.89 -6.16
N LYS A 24 -0.24 12.80 -7.49
CA LYS A 24 0.87 12.59 -8.41
C LYS A 24 1.98 13.64 -8.25
N ASP A 25 1.61 14.92 -8.30
CA ASP A 25 2.58 16.03 -8.22
C ASP A 25 3.20 16.12 -6.82
N PHE A 26 2.45 15.76 -5.79
CA PHE A 26 2.97 15.65 -4.42
C PHE A 26 4.05 14.57 -4.33
N LEU A 27 3.81 13.39 -4.89
CA LEU A 27 4.78 12.29 -4.93
C LEU A 27 6.03 12.65 -5.74
N ILE A 28 5.87 13.31 -6.89
CA ILE A 28 6.98 13.81 -7.70
C ILE A 28 7.83 14.78 -6.89
N LYS A 29 7.21 15.78 -6.24
CA LYS A 29 7.93 16.78 -5.43
C LYS A 29 8.65 16.14 -4.25
N LEU A 30 7.99 15.21 -3.56
CA LEU A 30 8.55 14.54 -2.40
C LEU A 30 9.76 13.69 -2.79
N ASP A 31 9.63 12.92 -3.87
CA ASP A 31 10.72 12.09 -4.37
C ASP A 31 11.86 12.92 -4.97
N ALA A 32 11.57 14.04 -5.66
CA ALA A 32 12.60 14.93 -6.20
C ALA A 32 13.47 15.57 -5.11
N ALA A 33 12.97 15.67 -3.87
CA ALA A 33 13.76 16.19 -2.76
C ALA A 33 14.93 15.27 -2.41
N MET A 34 14.75 13.94 -2.48
CA MET A 34 15.72 12.93 -2.00
C MET A 34 15.98 11.78 -3.01
N GLY A 35 15.57 11.95 -4.25
CA GLY A 35 15.50 10.94 -5.31
C GLY A 35 15.54 11.57 -6.71
N ASP A 36 14.90 10.95 -7.71
CA ASP A 36 14.82 11.44 -9.09
C ASP A 36 13.49 12.08 -9.48
N GLY A 37 12.48 12.04 -8.61
CA GLY A 37 11.21 12.72 -8.86
C GLY A 37 10.31 12.01 -9.85
N ASP A 38 10.54 10.72 -10.12
CA ASP A 38 9.73 9.94 -11.05
C ASP A 38 8.58 9.19 -10.34
N LEU A 39 8.54 9.21 -9.01
CA LEU A 39 7.68 8.32 -8.24
C LEU A 39 6.20 8.47 -8.57
N GLY A 40 5.68 9.70 -8.67
CA GLY A 40 4.28 9.94 -9.00
C GLY A 40 3.91 9.42 -10.40
N LEU A 41 4.83 9.54 -11.38
CA LEU A 41 4.62 8.97 -12.72
C LEU A 41 4.57 7.45 -12.66
N THR A 42 5.53 6.85 -11.96
CA THR A 42 5.65 5.40 -11.81
C THR A 42 4.43 4.78 -11.13
N MET A 43 3.91 5.42 -10.07
CA MET A 43 2.72 4.95 -9.36
C MET A 43 1.44 5.12 -10.20
N THR A 44 1.27 6.24 -10.90
CA THR A 44 0.13 6.42 -11.81
C THR A 44 0.12 5.34 -12.91
N VAL A 45 1.25 5.10 -13.59
CA VAL A 45 1.35 4.05 -14.62
C VAL A 45 1.03 2.66 -14.06
N GLY A 46 1.53 2.35 -12.87
CA GLY A 46 1.28 1.10 -12.19
C GLY A 46 -0.20 0.88 -11.86
N PHE A 47 -0.84 1.84 -11.20
CA PHE A 47 -2.25 1.73 -10.81
C PHE A 47 -3.22 1.85 -11.98
N ASP A 48 -2.88 2.60 -13.04
CA ASP A 48 -3.62 2.62 -14.30
C ASP A 48 -3.69 1.22 -14.91
N ALA A 49 -2.55 0.53 -15.01
CA ALA A 49 -2.49 -0.82 -15.57
C ALA A 49 -3.24 -1.83 -14.70
N ILE A 50 -3.12 -1.73 -13.37
CA ILE A 50 -3.87 -2.56 -12.42
C ILE A 50 -5.37 -2.40 -12.64
N VAL A 51 -5.89 -1.17 -12.65
CA VAL A 51 -7.34 -0.93 -12.78
C VAL A 51 -7.84 -1.41 -14.14
N LYS A 52 -7.04 -1.23 -15.21
CA LYS A 52 -7.37 -1.80 -16.53
C LYS A 52 -7.47 -3.32 -16.48
N GLU A 53 -6.51 -4.01 -15.85
CA GLU A 53 -6.51 -5.47 -15.80
C GLU A 53 -7.60 -6.04 -14.89
N ILE A 54 -7.80 -5.42 -13.72
CA ILE A 54 -8.76 -5.91 -12.71
C ILE A 54 -10.21 -5.78 -13.19
N ASN A 55 -10.50 -4.82 -14.06
CA ASN A 55 -11.82 -4.67 -14.66
C ASN A 55 -12.07 -5.69 -15.78
N ASN A 56 -11.02 -6.23 -16.40
CA ASN A 56 -11.13 -7.21 -17.49
C ASN A 56 -11.05 -8.67 -17.02
N THR A 57 -10.61 -8.93 -15.79
CA THR A 57 -10.51 -10.30 -15.27
C THR A 57 -11.89 -10.88 -14.91
N SER A 58 -12.14 -12.11 -15.36
CA SER A 58 -13.29 -12.96 -14.99
C SER A 58 -12.96 -13.99 -13.92
N ASP A 59 -11.78 -13.91 -13.31
CA ASP A 59 -11.38 -14.77 -12.20
C ASP A 59 -12.32 -14.55 -11.00
N ASN A 60 -12.66 -15.63 -10.31
CA ASN A 60 -13.55 -15.63 -9.15
C ASN A 60 -12.81 -15.88 -7.82
N ASP A 61 -11.47 -15.82 -7.83
CA ASP A 61 -10.61 -16.00 -6.67
C ASP A 61 -9.89 -14.68 -6.33
N ILE A 62 -10.23 -14.10 -5.18
CA ILE A 62 -9.63 -12.84 -4.68
C ILE A 62 -8.11 -12.96 -4.59
N GLY A 63 -7.59 -14.09 -4.11
CA GLY A 63 -6.15 -14.32 -4.01
C GLY A 63 -5.46 -14.31 -5.36
N ASN A 64 -6.04 -14.96 -6.37
CA ASN A 64 -5.50 -14.94 -7.74
C ASN A 64 -5.58 -13.54 -8.35
N ILE A 65 -6.69 -12.82 -8.16
CA ILE A 65 -6.87 -11.44 -8.64
C ILE A 65 -5.77 -10.53 -8.09
N ILE A 66 -5.57 -10.53 -6.76
CA ILE A 66 -4.58 -9.66 -6.10
C ILE A 66 -3.16 -10.03 -6.52
N ALA A 67 -2.84 -11.33 -6.58
CA ALA A 67 -1.52 -11.77 -7.06
C ALA A 67 -1.27 -11.35 -8.52
N LYS A 68 -2.30 -11.39 -9.38
CA LYS A 68 -2.25 -10.91 -10.76
C LYS A 68 -1.97 -9.41 -10.83
N MET A 69 -2.58 -8.60 -9.95
CA MET A 69 -2.28 -7.16 -9.89
C MET A 69 -0.83 -6.89 -9.48
N GLY A 70 -0.27 -7.72 -8.61
CA GLY A 70 1.17 -7.68 -8.30
C GLY A 70 2.04 -7.95 -9.53
N MET A 71 1.70 -8.94 -10.34
CA MET A 71 2.40 -9.22 -11.60
C MET A 71 2.29 -8.06 -12.60
N VAL A 72 1.10 -7.45 -12.72
CA VAL A 72 0.89 -6.27 -13.57
C VAL A 72 1.81 -5.13 -13.14
N MET A 73 1.81 -4.77 -11.84
CA MET A 73 2.68 -3.74 -11.29
C MET A 73 4.15 -4.00 -11.61
N SER A 74 4.62 -5.23 -11.40
CA SER A 74 6.01 -5.61 -11.69
C SER A 74 6.40 -5.42 -13.16
N ASN A 75 5.45 -5.57 -14.09
CA ASN A 75 5.70 -5.48 -15.52
C ASN A 75 5.74 -4.04 -16.03
N VAL A 76 4.89 -3.15 -15.48
CA VAL A 76 4.73 -1.79 -16.01
C VAL A 76 5.47 -0.72 -15.22
N ALA A 77 5.82 -0.98 -13.96
CA ALA A 77 6.49 -0.04 -13.07
C ALA A 77 7.85 -0.61 -12.62
N PRO A 78 8.87 -0.68 -13.51
CA PRO A 78 10.18 -1.24 -13.22
C PRO A 78 10.99 -0.30 -12.31
N SER A 79 10.58 -0.23 -11.05
CA SER A 79 11.21 0.56 -9.99
C SER A 79 11.36 -0.28 -8.71
N THR A 80 12.16 0.19 -7.76
CA THR A 80 12.27 -0.43 -6.44
C THR A 80 10.89 -0.52 -5.80
N LEU A 81 10.14 0.59 -5.75
CA LEU A 81 8.83 0.59 -5.11
C LEU A 81 7.80 -0.27 -5.84
N GLY A 82 7.78 -0.24 -7.18
CA GLY A 82 6.94 -1.13 -7.99
C GLY A 82 7.21 -2.61 -7.70
N THR A 83 8.49 -2.98 -7.56
CA THR A 83 8.90 -4.36 -7.19
C THR A 83 8.46 -4.74 -5.77
N LEU A 84 8.54 -3.80 -4.82
CA LEU A 84 8.09 -4.00 -3.44
C LEU A 84 6.57 -4.17 -3.37
N LEU A 85 5.80 -3.31 -4.05
CA LEU A 85 4.35 -3.40 -4.13
C LEU A 85 3.89 -4.67 -4.86
N ALA A 86 4.57 -5.06 -5.94
CA ALA A 86 4.33 -6.32 -6.62
C ALA A 86 4.50 -7.51 -5.66
N THR A 87 5.61 -7.52 -4.91
CA THR A 87 5.86 -8.55 -3.89
C THR A 87 4.79 -8.54 -2.81
N ALA A 88 4.42 -7.37 -2.31
CA ALA A 88 3.38 -7.20 -1.30
C ALA A 88 2.04 -7.81 -1.75
N MET A 89 1.59 -7.46 -2.96
CA MET A 89 0.36 -8.00 -3.55
C MET A 89 0.42 -9.51 -3.78
N MET A 90 1.55 -10.04 -4.28
CA MET A 90 1.71 -11.48 -4.47
C MET A 90 1.68 -12.26 -3.14
N ARG A 91 2.28 -11.71 -2.08
CA ARG A 91 2.28 -12.32 -0.75
C ARG A 91 0.90 -12.25 -0.10
N ALA A 92 0.22 -11.10 -0.20
CA ALA A 92 -1.15 -10.93 0.26
C ALA A 92 -2.11 -11.87 -0.48
N GLY A 93 -2.09 -11.90 -1.81
CA GLY A 93 -2.98 -12.77 -2.59
C GLY A 93 -2.81 -14.25 -2.26
N LYS A 94 -1.59 -14.68 -1.90
CA LYS A 94 -1.33 -16.06 -1.49
C LYS A 94 -2.06 -16.46 -0.20
N THR A 95 -2.29 -15.54 0.75
CA THR A 95 -2.95 -15.87 2.02
C THR A 95 -4.44 -16.15 1.86
N VAL A 96 -5.06 -15.60 0.82
CA VAL A 96 -6.51 -15.68 0.55
C VAL A 96 -6.81 -16.41 -0.77
N LYS A 97 -5.90 -17.30 -1.20
CA LYS A 97 -6.13 -18.13 -2.39
C LYS A 97 -7.37 -19.01 -2.20
N GLY A 98 -8.27 -18.98 -3.17
CA GLY A 98 -9.54 -19.71 -3.17
C GLY A 98 -10.70 -18.97 -2.51
N PHE A 99 -10.48 -17.75 -2.01
CA PHE A 99 -11.54 -16.98 -1.34
C PHE A 99 -12.33 -16.16 -2.37
N THR A 100 -13.66 -16.17 -2.23
CA THR A 100 -14.59 -15.33 -3.02
C THR A 100 -15.04 -14.09 -2.26
N GLU A 101 -14.82 -14.09 -0.94
CA GLU A 101 -15.10 -12.99 -0.01
C GLU A 101 -14.05 -13.01 1.11
N ILE A 102 -13.69 -11.85 1.66
CA ILE A 102 -12.69 -11.72 2.73
C ILE A 102 -13.21 -10.82 3.85
N GLY A 103 -13.00 -11.22 5.11
CA GLY A 103 -13.33 -10.41 6.29
C GLY A 103 -12.11 -9.67 6.84
N LEU A 104 -12.28 -8.99 7.98
CA LEU A 104 -11.20 -8.25 8.62
C LEU A 104 -10.00 -9.15 8.98
N LYS A 105 -10.25 -10.41 9.36
CA LYS A 105 -9.19 -11.38 9.65
C LYS A 105 -8.30 -11.63 8.43
N GLU A 106 -8.89 -11.93 7.29
CA GLU A 106 -8.16 -12.16 6.05
C GLU A 106 -7.38 -10.92 5.62
N ILE A 107 -7.96 -9.72 5.79
CA ILE A 107 -7.29 -8.44 5.50
C ILE A 107 -6.05 -8.26 6.39
N VAL A 108 -6.13 -8.59 7.68
CA VAL A 108 -4.98 -8.54 8.60
C VAL A 108 -3.90 -9.53 8.18
N ASP A 109 -4.27 -10.77 7.88
CA ASP A 109 -3.34 -11.81 7.41
C ASP A 109 -2.62 -11.39 6.11
N MET A 110 -3.37 -10.80 5.17
CA MET A 110 -2.84 -10.21 3.94
C MET A 110 -1.86 -9.06 4.23
N GLY A 111 -2.21 -8.18 5.16
CA GLY A 111 -1.39 -7.04 5.56
C GLY A 111 -0.04 -7.46 6.14
N TYR A 112 -0.04 -8.43 7.05
CA TYR A 112 1.20 -8.99 7.60
C TYR A 112 2.04 -9.69 6.53
N ALA A 113 1.42 -10.46 5.62
CA ALA A 113 2.14 -11.10 4.52
C ALA A 113 2.74 -10.10 3.54
N ALA A 114 2.03 -8.99 3.27
CA ALA A 114 2.53 -7.90 2.45
C ALA A 114 3.76 -7.23 3.09
N VAL A 115 3.67 -6.89 4.39
CA VAL A 115 4.78 -6.31 5.16
C VAL A 115 6.00 -7.25 5.16
N ASP A 116 5.83 -8.52 5.51
CA ASP A 116 6.92 -9.51 5.52
C ASP A 116 7.54 -9.68 4.11
N GLY A 117 6.70 -9.68 3.07
CA GLY A 117 7.15 -9.68 1.68
C GLY A 117 8.05 -8.50 1.33
N ILE A 118 7.66 -7.29 1.74
CA ILE A 118 8.44 -6.06 1.52
C ILE A 118 9.76 -6.14 2.31
N LYS A 119 9.72 -6.54 3.58
CA LYS A 119 10.93 -6.70 4.41
C LYS A 119 11.94 -7.64 3.76
N GLN A 120 11.50 -8.83 3.35
CA GLN A 120 12.38 -9.83 2.73
C GLN A 120 12.94 -9.35 1.38
N ARG A 121 12.11 -8.72 0.56
CA ARG A 121 12.52 -8.25 -0.77
C ARG A 121 13.45 -7.03 -0.70
N GLY A 122 13.08 -6.05 0.12
CA GLY A 122 13.78 -4.78 0.28
C GLY A 122 14.95 -4.86 1.25
N LYS A 123 15.06 -5.94 2.04
CA LYS A 123 16.01 -6.07 3.15
C LYS A 123 15.94 -4.89 4.12
N SER A 124 14.73 -4.36 4.32
CA SER A 124 14.45 -3.20 5.14
C SER A 124 13.63 -3.58 6.36
N GLU A 125 13.86 -2.86 7.45
CA GLU A 125 13.14 -3.00 8.71
C GLU A 125 12.25 -1.78 8.97
N ILE A 126 11.34 -1.93 9.93
CA ILE A 126 10.56 -0.79 10.43
C ILE A 126 11.54 0.18 11.13
N GLY A 127 11.43 1.46 10.85
CA GLY A 127 12.35 2.50 11.31
C GLY A 127 13.50 2.79 10.35
N ASP A 128 13.58 2.09 9.20
CA ASP A 128 14.61 2.36 8.19
C ASP A 128 14.24 3.48 7.20
N LYS A 129 13.11 4.16 7.43
CA LYS A 129 12.56 5.24 6.60
C LYS A 129 12.20 4.72 5.20
N THR A 130 11.18 3.88 5.15
CA THR A 130 10.66 3.24 3.93
C THR A 130 9.13 3.14 3.95
N ILE A 131 8.54 2.55 2.89
CA ILE A 131 7.09 2.23 2.85
C ILE A 131 6.59 1.43 4.06
N LEU A 132 7.45 0.65 4.72
CA LEU A 132 7.10 -0.12 5.92
C LEU A 132 6.63 0.79 7.06
N ASP A 133 7.16 2.01 7.14
CA ASP A 133 6.91 2.93 8.26
C ASP A 133 5.51 3.52 8.25
N SER A 134 4.78 3.45 7.14
CA SER A 134 3.33 3.76 7.10
C SER A 134 2.47 2.50 7.04
N LEU A 135 2.88 1.47 6.30
CA LEU A 135 2.07 0.24 6.16
C LEU A 135 2.00 -0.58 7.44
N TYR A 136 3.10 -0.79 8.14
CA TYR A 136 3.10 -1.65 9.32
C TYR A 136 2.24 -1.07 10.47
N PRO A 137 2.31 0.23 10.81
CA PRO A 137 1.39 0.82 11.77
C PRO A 137 -0.09 0.65 11.38
N ALA A 138 -0.42 0.76 10.09
CA ALA A 138 -1.78 0.55 9.61
C ALA A 138 -2.25 -0.90 9.85
N VAL A 139 -1.40 -1.89 9.54
CA VAL A 139 -1.69 -3.32 9.78
C VAL A 139 -1.85 -3.62 11.27
N LEU A 140 -1.04 -3.00 12.15
CA LEU A 140 -1.20 -3.14 13.59
C LEU A 140 -2.55 -2.63 14.09
N GLU A 141 -3.04 -1.51 13.56
CA GLU A 141 -4.37 -1.01 13.93
C GLU A 141 -5.50 -1.87 13.38
N LEU A 142 -5.35 -2.47 12.19
CA LEU A 142 -6.31 -3.46 11.68
C LEU A 142 -6.39 -4.69 12.60
N ASP A 143 -5.25 -5.20 13.07
CA ASP A 143 -5.18 -6.34 13.99
C ASP A 143 -5.80 -6.01 15.36
N LYS A 144 -5.56 -4.80 15.90
CA LYS A 144 -6.24 -4.33 17.11
C LYS A 144 -7.75 -4.21 16.92
N ALA A 145 -8.17 -3.58 15.82
CA ALA A 145 -9.59 -3.42 15.50
C ALA A 145 -10.31 -4.77 15.34
N MET A 146 -9.63 -5.77 14.78
CA MET A 146 -10.13 -7.15 14.71
C MET A 146 -10.36 -7.73 16.11
N LYS A 147 -9.42 -7.57 17.03
CA LYS A 147 -9.54 -8.05 18.43
C LYS A 147 -10.64 -7.32 19.20
N ASP A 148 -10.86 -6.05 18.86
CA ASP A 148 -11.93 -5.22 19.42
C ASP A 148 -13.32 -5.52 18.79
N ASN A 149 -13.42 -6.44 17.83
CA ASN A 149 -14.63 -6.75 17.05
C ASN A 149 -15.24 -5.52 16.34
N ILE A 150 -14.37 -4.67 15.78
CA ILE A 150 -14.79 -3.47 15.05
C ILE A 150 -15.09 -3.83 13.60
N THR A 151 -16.06 -3.12 13.00
CA THR A 151 -16.42 -3.27 11.60
C THR A 151 -15.25 -2.89 10.67
N ILE A 152 -15.22 -3.45 9.46
CA ILE A 152 -14.11 -3.22 8.50
C ILE A 152 -13.92 -1.72 8.22
N ASP A 153 -15.01 -0.96 8.06
CA ASP A 153 -14.96 0.47 7.76
C ASP A 153 -14.31 1.29 8.89
N ALA A 154 -14.68 1.04 10.14
CA ALA A 154 -14.09 1.71 11.29
C ALA A 154 -12.65 1.23 11.57
N ALA A 155 -12.31 -0.01 11.20
CA ALA A 155 -10.94 -0.50 11.26
C ALA A 155 -10.02 0.26 10.28
N PHE A 156 -10.48 0.54 9.06
CA PHE A 156 -9.71 1.34 8.10
C PHE A 156 -9.58 2.82 8.46
N GLU A 157 -10.52 3.38 9.22
CA GLU A 157 -10.38 4.72 9.79
C GLU A 157 -9.18 4.79 10.76
N ARG A 158 -9.07 3.81 11.67
CA ARG A 158 -7.93 3.69 12.58
C ARG A 158 -6.62 3.43 11.81
N ALA A 159 -6.66 2.52 10.83
CA ALA A 159 -5.52 2.18 10.00
C ALA A 159 -4.98 3.41 9.23
N LEU A 160 -5.86 4.25 8.69
CA LEU A 160 -5.47 5.48 8.00
C LEU A 160 -4.81 6.47 8.96
N GLY A 161 -5.33 6.64 10.17
CA GLY A 161 -4.71 7.45 11.21
C GLY A 161 -3.27 6.99 11.50
N ALA A 162 -3.08 5.69 11.71
CA ALA A 162 -1.75 5.14 11.96
C ALA A 162 -0.81 5.23 10.76
N ALA A 163 -1.31 5.06 9.53
CA ALA A 163 -0.51 5.24 8.32
C ALA A 163 -0.03 6.68 8.15
N LYS A 164 -0.91 7.66 8.44
CA LYS A 164 -0.58 9.10 8.43
C LYS A 164 0.47 9.45 9.47
N ASP A 165 0.35 8.92 10.68
CA ASP A 165 1.33 9.15 11.75
C ASP A 165 2.67 8.46 11.45
N GLY A 166 2.63 7.25 10.90
CA GLY A 166 3.80 6.52 10.42
C GLY A 166 4.57 7.30 9.35
N PHE A 167 3.86 7.78 8.32
CA PHE A 167 4.41 8.65 7.29
C PHE A 167 5.06 9.91 7.88
N LYS A 168 4.37 10.65 8.77
CA LYS A 168 4.94 11.85 9.42
C LYS A 168 6.22 11.55 10.19
N LYS A 169 6.26 10.45 10.95
CA LYS A 169 7.44 10.07 11.74
C LYS A 169 8.69 9.86 10.87
N THR A 170 8.53 9.46 9.61
CA THR A 170 9.66 9.30 8.70
C THR A 170 10.48 10.56 8.53
N GLU A 171 9.89 11.76 8.67
CA GLU A 171 10.61 13.04 8.57
C GLU A 171 11.78 13.14 9.56
N SER A 172 11.64 12.54 10.75
CA SER A 172 12.66 12.52 11.80
C SER A 172 13.70 11.40 11.66
N MET A 173 13.57 10.52 10.66
CA MET A 173 14.42 9.35 10.48
C MET A 173 15.55 9.58 9.48
N ILE A 174 16.67 8.89 9.70
CA ILE A 174 17.76 8.77 8.73
C ILE A 174 17.44 7.63 7.77
N SER A 175 17.47 7.91 6.47
CA SER A 175 17.25 6.88 5.45
C SER A 175 18.37 5.86 5.40
N LYS A 176 18.01 4.57 5.40
CA LYS A 176 18.97 3.46 5.22
C LYS A 176 18.87 2.77 3.86
N HIS A 177 17.82 3.05 3.08
CA HIS A 177 17.56 2.40 1.79
C HIS A 177 17.21 3.41 0.70
N GLY A 178 17.30 2.95 -0.55
CA GLY A 178 16.96 3.76 -1.71
C GLY A 178 17.92 4.93 -1.93
N ARG A 179 17.51 5.88 -2.77
CA ARG A 179 18.33 7.05 -3.12
C ARG A 179 18.48 8.02 -1.96
N ALA A 180 17.48 8.11 -1.08
CA ALA A 180 17.51 8.95 0.11
C ALA A 180 18.67 8.57 1.07
N ALA A 181 19.08 7.29 1.09
CA ALA A 181 20.22 6.84 1.90
C ALA A 181 21.54 7.51 1.52
N TYR A 182 21.70 7.96 0.28
CA TYR A 182 22.93 8.65 -0.18
C TYR A 182 23.14 10.00 0.53
N TYR A 183 22.08 10.56 1.12
CA TYR A 183 22.11 11.85 1.82
C TYR A 183 22.41 11.72 3.31
N GLY A 184 22.40 10.50 3.89
CA GLY A 184 22.70 10.26 5.30
C GLY A 184 21.82 11.13 6.22
N GLU A 185 22.44 11.83 7.18
CA GLU A 185 21.73 12.74 8.10
C GLU A 185 20.94 13.86 7.41
N LYS A 186 21.31 14.24 6.18
CA LYS A 186 20.55 15.25 5.41
C LYS A 186 19.18 14.76 4.95
N SER A 187 18.87 13.47 5.11
CA SER A 187 17.53 12.93 4.90
C SER A 187 16.55 13.28 6.03
N ILE A 188 17.03 13.77 7.18
CA ILE A 188 16.20 14.30 8.27
C ILE A 188 15.55 15.62 7.81
N GLY A 189 14.29 15.83 8.17
CA GLY A 189 13.48 16.98 7.74
C GLY A 189 12.78 16.77 6.39
N HIS A 190 12.93 15.58 5.80
CA HIS A 190 12.24 15.19 4.57
C HIS A 190 11.45 13.90 4.82
N PRO A 191 10.11 13.90 4.70
CA PRO A 191 9.35 12.66 4.82
C PRO A 191 9.65 11.69 3.67
N ASP A 192 9.44 10.40 3.90
CA ASP A 192 9.77 9.35 2.93
C ASP A 192 8.73 9.22 1.81
N SER A 193 9.20 9.16 0.57
CA SER A 193 8.34 9.06 -0.61
C SER A 193 7.64 7.69 -0.71
N GLY A 194 8.30 6.60 -0.27
CA GLY A 194 7.70 5.27 -0.18
C GLY A 194 6.62 5.18 0.90
N ALA A 195 6.85 5.76 2.08
CA ALA A 195 5.89 5.83 3.16
C ALA A 195 4.66 6.67 2.77
N ALA A 196 4.84 7.73 1.96
CA ALA A 196 3.72 8.46 1.38
C ALA A 196 2.84 7.54 0.53
N VAL A 197 3.42 6.74 -0.35
CA VAL A 197 2.66 5.78 -1.18
C VAL A 197 1.94 4.76 -0.30
N GLY A 198 2.59 4.21 0.73
CA GLY A 198 1.94 3.30 1.67
C GLY A 198 0.72 3.93 2.36
N MET A 199 0.84 5.20 2.80
CA MET A 199 -0.27 5.95 3.39
C MET A 199 -1.41 6.19 2.39
N LEU A 200 -1.09 6.59 1.15
CA LEU A 200 -2.07 6.86 0.11
C LEU A 200 -2.83 5.59 -0.33
N ILE A 201 -2.19 4.43 -0.31
CA ILE A 201 -2.87 3.14 -0.53
C ILE A 201 -3.93 2.91 0.56
N ILE A 202 -3.59 3.10 1.84
CA ILE A 202 -4.54 2.96 2.94
C ILE A 202 -5.67 4.01 2.83
N GLU A 203 -5.35 5.23 2.39
CA GLU A 203 -6.35 6.28 2.14
C GLU A 203 -7.33 5.90 1.03
N GLY A 204 -6.84 5.30 -0.07
CA GLY A 204 -7.70 4.77 -1.13
C GLY A 204 -8.65 3.68 -0.62
N ILE A 205 -8.15 2.76 0.20
CA ILE A 205 -9.01 1.72 0.79
C ILE A 205 -10.04 2.33 1.75
N TYR A 206 -9.64 3.28 2.59
CA TYR A 206 -10.56 4.00 3.48
C TYR A 206 -11.64 4.76 2.69
N ASN A 207 -11.28 5.40 1.57
CA ASN A 207 -12.21 6.17 0.74
C ASN A 207 -13.32 5.33 0.12
N PHE A 208 -13.04 4.05 -0.16
CA PHE A 208 -14.09 3.11 -0.55
C PHE A 208 -15.16 2.97 0.54
N PHE A 209 -14.77 2.87 1.81
CA PHE A 209 -15.74 2.76 2.90
C PHE A 209 -16.42 4.09 3.21
N SER A 210 -15.71 5.22 3.15
CA SER A 210 -16.28 6.52 3.52
C SER A 210 -17.36 7.01 2.55
N LYS A 211 -17.29 6.61 1.26
CA LYS A 211 -18.30 6.96 0.24
C LYS A 211 -19.52 6.05 0.23
N ASN A 212 -19.40 4.85 0.80
CA ASN A 212 -20.47 3.85 0.86
C ASN A 212 -21.11 3.75 2.26
N LYS A 213 -20.88 4.75 3.12
CA LYS A 213 -21.58 4.96 4.40
C LYS A 213 -22.97 5.54 4.18
#